data_AF-A0A1G1Z4V0-F1
#
_entry.id   AF-A0A1G1Z4V0-F1
#
_cell.length_a   1.000
_cell.length_b   1.000
_cell.length_c   1.000
_cell.angle_alpha   90.00
_cell.angle_beta   90.00
_cell.angle_gamma   90.00
#
_symmetry.space_group_name_H-M   'P 1'
#
loop_
_entity.id
_entity.type
_entity.pdbx_description
1 polymer ?
#
loop_
_entity_poly.entity_id
_entity_poly.type
_entity_poly.pdbx_seq_one_letter_code
_entity_poly.pdbx_strand_id
1 'polypeptide(L)'
;MKQCNHARLFLLFAIVFLVAFAGGTIDLAAKHRLIKATRESNEVLVSQVDSLIQDGHNLAVENHSWEESYTRLSGEYTKLQDEKKLVDEERSRVEEAKTKAEEARAKADRDNARLDGKVQVLASQSKDLTNKVAILSVTNTELVSTNKELDTKVLRLDYEKTDLEIRNADLEWRNKFLKARYEPNITLGQNDLFAFWGGELYGRSLELLGKEFSINQSTLYRDGTYYYLTIDKLKEVIAADSTDAREWINDKYDCDDFTDTLKARMAELGITAVGFVGGELRDPITNTLIAGHAWNLFWVYENGSPIAYYVDPQDDVMTRVTPGGTTLMNGKLYIPTEIRY
;
A
#
# COMPACT_ATOMS: atom_id res chain seq x y z
N MET A 1 -43.51 18.43 -110.41
CA MET A 1 -44.49 19.32 -111.07
C MET A 1 -43.93 20.74 -111.16
N LYS A 2 -43.38 21.11 -112.31
CA LYS A 2 -43.36 22.46 -112.87
C LYS A 2 -42.89 22.33 -114.32
N GLN A 3 -43.88 21.99 -115.16
CA GLN A 3 -43.88 22.29 -116.59
C GLN A 3 -43.71 23.81 -116.78
N CYS A 4 -43.32 24.22 -117.99
CA CYS A 4 -43.03 25.59 -118.44
C CYS A 4 -41.58 26.07 -118.26
N ASN A 5 -40.69 25.54 -119.12
CA ASN A 5 -39.66 26.37 -119.77
C ASN A 5 -39.26 25.85 -121.17
N HIS A 6 -39.89 24.78 -121.67
CA HIS A 6 -39.63 24.23 -123.01
C HIS A 6 -40.21 25.10 -124.15
N ALA A 7 -41.13 26.04 -123.88
CA ALA A 7 -41.75 26.88 -124.91
C ALA A 7 -40.85 28.05 -125.38
N ARG A 8 -39.97 28.60 -124.52
CA ARG A 8 -39.08 29.70 -124.89
C ARG A 8 -37.83 29.23 -125.65
N LEU A 9 -37.36 28.02 -125.36
CA LEU A 9 -36.21 27.41 -126.05
C LEU A 9 -36.58 26.94 -127.47
N PHE A 10 -37.80 26.45 -127.69
CA PHE A 10 -38.31 26.09 -129.01
C PHE A 10 -38.58 27.29 -129.93
N LEU A 11 -39.02 28.43 -129.37
CA LEU A 11 -39.29 29.65 -130.16
C LEU A 11 -38.00 30.31 -130.66
N LEU A 12 -36.91 30.26 -129.88
CA LEU A 12 -35.58 30.75 -130.29
C LEU A 12 -34.93 29.85 -131.35
N PHE A 13 -35.10 28.52 -131.26
CA PHE A 13 -34.61 27.59 -132.29
C PHE A 13 -35.38 27.70 -133.63
N ALA A 14 -36.68 28.01 -133.60
CA ALA A 14 -37.49 28.18 -134.80
C ALA A 14 -37.13 29.44 -135.61
N ILE A 15 -36.69 30.52 -134.96
CA ILE A 15 -36.28 31.76 -135.64
C ILE A 15 -34.91 31.62 -136.32
N VAL A 16 -34.01 30.81 -135.78
CA VAL A 16 -32.68 30.58 -136.38
C VAL A 16 -32.76 29.70 -137.63
N PHE A 17 -33.73 28.78 -137.72
CA PHE A 17 -33.85 27.87 -138.87
C PHE A 17 -34.63 28.44 -140.06
N LEU A 18 -35.52 29.43 -139.85
CA LEU A 18 -36.35 30.02 -140.91
C LEU A 18 -35.64 31.11 -141.75
N VAL A 19 -34.49 31.62 -141.30
CA VAL A 19 -33.72 32.65 -142.02
C VAL A 19 -32.71 32.06 -143.02
N ALA A 20 -32.53 30.73 -143.06
CA ALA A 20 -31.53 30.08 -143.90
C ALA A 20 -32.00 29.70 -145.33
N PHE A 21 -33.30 29.80 -145.67
CA PHE A 21 -33.81 29.22 -146.94
C PHE A 21 -34.81 30.07 -147.77
N ALA A 22 -34.93 31.37 -147.53
CA ALA A 22 -35.67 32.28 -148.42
C ALA A 22 -34.74 33.37 -148.97
N GLY A 23 -34.42 33.29 -150.27
CA GLY A 23 -33.46 34.12 -150.99
C GLY A 23 -33.87 35.58 -151.20
N GLY A 24 -33.76 36.39 -150.15
CA GLY A 24 -33.68 37.86 -150.23
C GLY A 24 -32.36 38.35 -149.66
N THR A 25 -31.77 39.40 -150.24
CA THR A 25 -30.55 40.04 -149.74
C THR A 25 -30.74 40.50 -148.30
N ILE A 26 -30.31 39.69 -147.34
CA ILE A 26 -30.22 40.10 -145.94
C ILE A 26 -29.11 41.14 -145.87
N ASP A 27 -29.49 42.36 -145.50
CA ASP A 27 -28.57 43.46 -145.18
C ASP A 27 -27.44 42.95 -144.27
N LEU A 28 -26.20 43.13 -144.72
CA LEU A 28 -24.99 42.69 -144.03
C LEU A 28 -24.94 43.22 -142.59
N ALA A 29 -25.56 44.38 -142.32
CA ALA A 29 -25.68 44.96 -141.00
C ALA A 29 -26.61 44.15 -140.07
N ALA A 30 -27.70 43.57 -140.58
CA ALA A 30 -28.61 42.73 -139.80
C ALA A 30 -27.96 41.40 -139.40
N LYS A 31 -27.21 40.79 -140.33
CA LYS A 31 -26.41 39.57 -140.06
C LYS A 31 -25.32 39.84 -139.00
N HIS A 32 -24.67 41.00 -139.08
CA HIS A 32 -23.66 41.42 -138.10
C HIS A 32 -24.25 41.65 -136.70
N ARG A 33 -25.44 42.27 -136.60
CA ARG A 33 -26.16 42.46 -135.32
C ARG A 33 -26.59 41.14 -134.68
N LEU A 34 -27.07 40.18 -135.48
CA LEU A 34 -27.47 38.85 -134.99
C LEU A 34 -26.25 38.08 -134.45
N ILE A 35 -25.14 38.06 -135.20
CA ILE A 35 -23.89 37.41 -134.76
C ILE A 35 -23.37 38.05 -133.46
N LYS A 36 -23.42 39.38 -133.35
CA LYS A 36 -23.02 40.11 -132.14
C LYS A 36 -23.91 39.75 -130.94
N ALA A 37 -25.23 39.75 -131.10
CA ALA A 37 -26.17 39.39 -130.05
C ALA A 37 -26.03 37.91 -129.61
N THR A 38 -25.80 36.98 -130.55
CA THR A 38 -25.53 35.57 -130.23
C THR A 38 -24.21 35.41 -129.48
N ARG A 39 -23.16 36.14 -129.87
CA ARG A 39 -21.88 36.15 -129.16
C ARG A 39 -22.03 36.68 -127.75
N GLU A 40 -22.68 37.83 -127.56
CA GLU A 40 -22.93 38.42 -126.24
C GLU A 40 -23.77 37.48 -125.36
N SER A 41 -24.79 36.84 -125.92
CA SER A 41 -25.58 35.82 -125.21
C SER A 41 -24.76 34.59 -124.82
N ASN A 42 -23.85 34.14 -125.69
CA ASN A 42 -22.96 33.02 -125.38
C ASN A 42 -21.93 33.39 -124.32
N GLU A 43 -21.38 34.60 -124.34
CA GLU A 43 -20.47 35.10 -123.30
C GLU A 43 -21.18 35.17 -121.94
N VAL A 44 -22.44 35.61 -121.89
CA VAL A 44 -23.27 35.55 -120.67
C VAL A 44 -23.53 34.11 -120.22
N LEU A 45 -23.87 33.21 -121.13
CA LEU A 45 -24.11 31.79 -120.80
C LEU A 45 -22.84 31.10 -120.28
N VAL A 46 -21.68 31.36 -120.88
CA VAL A 46 -20.39 30.84 -120.41
C VAL A 46 -20.10 31.37 -119.01
N SER A 47 -20.29 32.67 -118.77
CA SER A 47 -20.10 33.25 -117.44
C SER A 47 -21.05 32.65 -116.39
N GLN A 48 -22.30 32.36 -116.76
CA GLN A 48 -23.26 31.67 -115.89
C GLN A 48 -22.85 30.21 -115.62
N VAL A 49 -22.34 29.51 -116.62
CA VAL A 49 -21.83 28.14 -116.48
C VAL A 49 -20.60 28.12 -115.56
N ASP A 50 -19.67 29.06 -115.72
CA ASP A 50 -18.49 29.18 -114.85
C ASP A 50 -18.88 29.47 -113.39
N SER A 51 -19.88 30.35 -113.17
CA SER A 51 -20.43 30.61 -111.84
C SER A 51 -21.04 29.34 -111.23
N LEU A 52 -21.81 28.57 -112.01
CA LEU A 52 -22.41 27.33 -111.52
C LEU A 52 -21.37 26.25 -111.22
N ILE A 53 -20.29 26.16 -112.00
CA ILE A 53 -19.17 25.26 -111.72
C ILE A 53 -18.48 25.66 -110.42
N GLN A 54 -18.25 26.96 -110.21
CA GLN A 54 -17.65 27.47 -108.98
C GLN A 54 -18.54 27.21 -107.76
N ASP A 55 -19.85 27.43 -107.88
CA ASP A 55 -20.81 27.12 -106.81
C ASP A 55 -20.84 25.63 -106.51
N GLY A 56 -20.82 24.77 -107.54
CA GLY A 56 -20.73 23.32 -107.40
C GLY A 56 -19.46 22.87 -106.69
N HIS A 57 -18.32 23.50 -107.00
CA HIS A 57 -17.06 23.24 -106.31
C HIS A 57 -17.10 23.69 -104.84
N ASN A 58 -17.64 24.88 -104.55
CA ASN A 58 -17.79 25.36 -103.18
C ASN A 58 -18.69 24.44 -102.34
N LEU A 59 -19.81 23.99 -102.91
CA LEU A 59 -20.71 23.02 -102.26
C LEU A 59 -20.03 21.67 -102.00
N ALA A 60 -19.17 21.20 -102.91
CA ALA A 60 -18.40 19.97 -102.71
C ALA A 60 -17.41 20.10 -101.54
N VAL A 61 -16.73 21.25 -101.42
CA VAL A 61 -15.83 21.55 -100.28
C VAL A 61 -16.61 21.61 -98.98
N GLU A 62 -17.76 22.30 -98.95
CA GLU A 62 -18.62 22.35 -97.77
C GLU A 62 -19.12 20.95 -97.37
N ASN A 63 -19.57 20.14 -98.34
CA ASN A 63 -20.02 18.79 -98.06
C ASN A 63 -18.90 17.91 -97.47
N HIS A 64 -17.69 18.00 -98.01
CA HIS A 64 -16.53 17.30 -97.44
C HIS A 64 -16.26 17.76 -95.99
N SER A 65 -16.34 19.06 -95.70
CA SER A 65 -16.18 19.59 -94.34
C SER A 65 -17.26 19.09 -93.37
N TRP A 66 -18.50 18.91 -93.86
CA TRP A 66 -19.59 18.31 -93.07
C TRP A 66 -19.37 16.83 -92.80
N GLU A 67 -18.89 16.06 -93.79
CA GLU A 67 -18.57 14.64 -93.65
C GLU A 67 -17.45 14.40 -92.63
N GLU A 68 -16.40 15.23 -92.65
CA GLU A 68 -15.33 15.19 -91.64
C GLU A 68 -15.86 15.50 -90.23
N SER A 69 -16.72 16.53 -90.13
CA SER A 69 -17.34 16.91 -88.86
C SER A 69 -18.25 15.81 -88.31
N TYR A 70 -19.04 15.17 -89.18
CA TYR A 70 -19.90 14.06 -88.80
C TYR A 70 -19.08 12.85 -88.31
N THR A 71 -18.01 12.50 -89.02
CA THR A 71 -17.13 11.39 -88.65
C THR A 71 -16.49 11.63 -87.28
N ARG A 72 -16.00 12.85 -87.04
CA ARG A 72 -15.44 13.24 -85.74
C ARG A 72 -16.48 13.17 -84.62
N LEU A 73 -17.67 13.74 -84.81
CA LEU A 73 -18.74 13.73 -83.82
C LEU A 73 -19.24 12.31 -83.52
N SER A 74 -19.33 11.45 -84.54
CA SER A 74 -19.66 10.03 -84.35
C SER A 74 -18.61 9.33 -83.49
N GLY A 75 -17.33 9.58 -83.76
CA GLY A 75 -16.22 9.08 -82.93
C GLY A 75 -16.30 9.57 -81.48
N GLU A 76 -16.53 10.87 -81.27
CA GLU A 76 -16.71 11.45 -79.92
C GLU A 76 -17.92 10.84 -79.19
N TYR A 77 -19.03 10.62 -79.90
CA TYR A 77 -20.22 9.98 -79.32
C TYR A 77 -19.94 8.56 -78.83
N THR A 78 -19.19 7.75 -79.59
CA THR A 78 -18.81 6.40 -79.15
C THR A 78 -17.92 6.43 -77.91
N LYS A 79 -16.92 7.32 -77.86
CA LYS A 79 -16.08 7.51 -76.67
C LYS A 79 -16.90 7.89 -75.43
N LEU A 80 -17.85 8.81 -75.59
CA LEU A 80 -18.73 9.21 -74.48
C LEU A 80 -19.62 8.06 -73.99
N GLN A 81 -20.04 7.15 -74.87
CA GLN A 81 -20.78 5.94 -74.45
C GLN A 81 -19.90 5.00 -73.62
N ASP A 82 -18.65 4.79 -74.03
CA ASP A 82 -17.69 3.97 -73.30
C ASP A 82 -17.35 4.58 -71.93
N GLU A 83 -17.10 5.90 -71.88
CA GLU A 83 -16.86 6.63 -70.64
C GLU A 83 -18.06 6.55 -69.69
N LYS A 84 -19.29 6.70 -70.20
CA LYS A 84 -20.50 6.55 -69.40
C LYS A 84 -20.59 5.16 -68.78
N LYS A 85 -20.29 4.11 -69.55
CA LYS A 85 -20.32 2.74 -69.05
C LYS A 85 -19.32 2.52 -67.91
N LEU A 86 -18.10 3.05 -68.05
CA LEU A 86 -17.09 3.00 -66.99
C LEU A 86 -17.55 3.73 -65.73
N VAL A 87 -18.18 4.90 -65.89
CA VAL A 87 -18.75 5.64 -64.75
C VAL A 87 -19.85 4.86 -64.05
N ASP A 88 -20.74 4.19 -64.80
CA ASP A 88 -21.80 3.36 -64.23
C ASP A 88 -21.22 2.14 -63.46
N GLU A 89 -20.16 1.52 -63.98
CA GLU A 89 -19.44 0.43 -63.30
C GLU A 89 -18.77 0.92 -62.00
N GLU A 90 -18.06 2.05 -62.04
CA GLU A 90 -17.46 2.64 -60.84
C GLU A 90 -18.51 3.04 -59.81
N ARG A 91 -19.65 3.58 -60.24
CA ARG A 91 -20.77 3.89 -59.34
C ARG A 91 -21.29 2.64 -58.63
N SER A 92 -21.39 1.51 -59.32
CA SER A 92 -21.78 0.23 -58.72
C SER A 92 -20.77 -0.22 -57.66
N ARG A 93 -19.46 -0.13 -57.97
CA ARG A 93 -18.39 -0.50 -57.04
C ARG A 93 -18.40 0.37 -55.78
N VAL A 94 -18.65 1.67 -55.94
CA VAL A 94 -18.76 2.62 -54.82
C VAL A 94 -19.95 2.27 -53.92
N GLU A 95 -21.11 1.94 -54.49
CA GLU A 95 -22.28 1.59 -53.68
C GLU A 95 -22.06 0.29 -52.91
N GLU A 96 -21.46 -0.73 -53.53
CA GLU A 96 -21.07 -1.96 -52.82
C GLU A 96 -20.07 -1.70 -51.68
N ALA A 97 -19.07 -0.87 -51.93
CA ALA A 97 -18.07 -0.50 -50.92
C ALA A 97 -18.71 0.25 -49.74
N LYS A 98 -19.67 1.14 -50.05
CA LYS A 98 -20.43 1.89 -49.04
C LYS A 98 -21.27 0.95 -48.17
N THR A 99 -22.00 -0.01 -48.76
CA THR A 99 -22.76 -1.00 -47.99
C THR A 99 -21.85 -1.81 -47.06
N LYS A 100 -20.70 -2.28 -47.55
CA LYS A 100 -19.72 -3.00 -46.71
C LYS A 100 -19.20 -2.15 -45.55
N ALA A 101 -18.96 -0.86 -45.79
CA ALA A 101 -18.51 0.06 -44.75
C ALA A 101 -19.61 0.30 -43.69
N GLU A 102 -20.87 0.43 -44.10
CA GLU A 102 -22.02 0.55 -43.19
C GLU A 102 -22.20 -0.69 -42.32
N GLU A 103 -22.06 -1.89 -42.90
CA GLU A 103 -22.11 -3.16 -42.15
C GLU A 103 -20.97 -3.28 -41.13
N ALA A 104 -19.74 -2.91 -41.53
CA ALA A 104 -18.58 -2.91 -40.65
C ALA A 104 -18.76 -1.93 -39.48
N ARG A 105 -19.30 -0.74 -39.74
CA ARG A 105 -19.63 0.25 -38.70
C ARG A 105 -20.69 -0.28 -37.73
N ALA A 106 -21.77 -0.86 -38.24
CA ALA A 106 -22.82 -1.45 -37.39
C ALA A 106 -22.29 -2.63 -36.54
N LYS A 107 -21.30 -3.38 -37.04
CA LYS A 107 -20.61 -4.39 -36.23
C LYS A 107 -19.75 -3.75 -35.14
N ALA A 108 -18.97 -2.71 -35.46
CA ALA A 108 -18.15 -2.00 -34.48
C ALA A 108 -19.01 -1.37 -33.37
N ASP A 109 -20.15 -0.79 -33.70
CA ASP A 109 -21.08 -0.21 -32.73
C ASP A 109 -21.64 -1.27 -31.76
N ARG A 110 -21.97 -2.46 -32.27
CA ARG A 110 -22.38 -3.61 -31.45
C ARG A 110 -21.27 -4.09 -30.51
N ASP A 111 -20.05 -4.18 -31.02
CA ASP A 111 -18.89 -4.58 -30.22
C ASP A 111 -18.58 -3.55 -29.12
N ASN A 112 -18.70 -2.24 -29.43
CA ASN A 112 -18.55 -1.17 -28.45
C ASN A 112 -19.62 -1.22 -27.35
N ALA A 113 -20.89 -1.41 -27.71
CA ALA A 113 -21.97 -1.55 -26.72
C ALA A 113 -21.74 -2.77 -25.79
N ARG A 114 -21.24 -3.89 -26.34
CA ARG A 114 -20.89 -5.07 -25.55
C ARG A 114 -19.72 -4.79 -24.59
N LEU A 115 -18.70 -4.06 -25.05
CA LEU A 115 -17.56 -3.68 -24.21
C LEU A 115 -17.99 -2.73 -23.09
N ASP A 116 -18.83 -1.74 -23.38
CA ASP A 116 -19.38 -0.83 -22.37
C ASP A 116 -20.14 -1.59 -21.28
N GLY A 117 -20.98 -2.56 -21.66
CA GLY A 117 -21.65 -3.44 -20.71
C GLY A 117 -20.68 -4.21 -19.81
N LYS A 118 -19.57 -4.72 -20.36
CA LYS A 118 -18.51 -5.38 -19.54
C LYS A 118 -17.83 -4.40 -18.58
N VAL A 119 -17.55 -3.17 -19.03
CA VAL A 119 -16.94 -2.13 -18.19
C VAL A 119 -17.86 -1.77 -17.02
N GLN A 120 -19.16 -1.62 -17.25
CA GLN A 120 -20.12 -1.35 -16.18
C GLN A 120 -20.21 -2.48 -15.14
N VAL A 121 -20.19 -3.74 -15.60
CA VAL A 121 -20.16 -4.92 -14.70
C VAL A 121 -18.88 -4.93 -13.86
N LEU A 122 -17.71 -4.74 -14.49
CA LEU A 122 -16.43 -4.69 -13.78
C LEU A 122 -16.36 -3.55 -12.78
N ALA A 123 -16.87 -2.36 -13.13
CA ALA A 123 -16.94 -1.23 -12.22
C ALA A 123 -17.81 -1.54 -10.98
N SER A 124 -18.95 -2.20 -11.18
CA SER A 124 -19.83 -2.63 -10.10
C SER A 124 -19.15 -3.67 -9.19
N GLN A 125 -18.46 -4.65 -9.78
CA GLN A 125 -17.68 -5.65 -9.03
C GLN A 125 -16.54 -5.00 -8.24
N SER A 126 -15.81 -4.05 -8.83
CA SER A 126 -14.75 -3.32 -8.13
C SER A 126 -15.29 -2.57 -6.91
N LYS A 127 -16.47 -1.98 -7.01
CA LYS A 127 -17.12 -1.28 -5.90
C LYS A 127 -17.53 -2.25 -4.78
N ASP A 128 -18.10 -3.40 -5.13
CA ASP A 128 -18.44 -4.46 -4.17
C ASP A 128 -17.19 -4.99 -3.42
N LEU A 129 -16.11 -5.27 -4.15
CA LEU A 129 -14.84 -5.69 -3.54
C LEU A 129 -14.29 -4.62 -2.59
N THR A 130 -14.32 -3.36 -3.00
CA THR A 130 -13.86 -2.23 -2.17
C THR A 130 -14.64 -2.17 -0.85
N ASN A 131 -15.97 -2.33 -0.91
CA ASN A 131 -16.81 -2.36 0.28
C ASN A 131 -16.50 -3.56 1.18
N LYS A 132 -16.30 -4.75 0.61
CA LYS A 132 -15.91 -5.95 1.36
C LYS A 132 -14.58 -5.77 2.08
N VAL A 133 -13.59 -5.17 1.42
CA VAL A 133 -12.28 -4.86 2.02
C VAL A 133 -12.45 -3.87 3.18
N ALA A 134 -13.27 -2.83 3.02
CA ALA A 134 -13.53 -1.88 4.09
C ALA A 134 -14.17 -2.55 5.32
N ILE A 135 -15.17 -3.41 5.11
CA ILE A 135 -15.82 -4.17 6.20
C ILE A 135 -14.81 -5.07 6.91
N LEU A 136 -14.03 -5.86 6.15
CA LEU A 136 -13.01 -6.74 6.72
C LEU A 136 -11.96 -5.97 7.53
N SER A 137 -11.57 -4.79 7.06
CA SER A 137 -10.62 -3.92 7.78
C SER A 137 -11.17 -3.47 9.14
N VAL A 138 -12.46 -3.11 9.20
CA VAL A 138 -13.13 -2.72 10.46
C VAL A 138 -13.20 -3.92 11.40
N THR A 139 -13.68 -5.08 10.93
CA THR A 139 -13.76 -6.30 11.74
C THR A 139 -12.38 -6.73 12.27
N ASN A 140 -11.33 -6.61 11.46
CA ASN A 140 -9.98 -6.93 11.91
C ASN A 140 -9.50 -5.98 13.03
N THR A 141 -9.86 -4.69 12.95
CA THR A 141 -9.54 -3.72 14.00
C THR A 141 -10.25 -4.05 15.31
N GLU A 142 -11.53 -4.43 15.24
CA GLU A 142 -12.32 -4.88 16.40
C GLU A 142 -11.71 -6.13 17.04
N LEU A 143 -11.36 -7.14 16.24
CA LEU A 143 -10.72 -8.36 16.73
C LEU A 143 -9.38 -8.10 17.42
N VAL A 144 -8.55 -7.22 16.86
CA VAL A 144 -7.27 -6.81 17.49
C VAL A 144 -7.52 -6.14 18.84
N SER A 145 -8.54 -5.29 18.95
CA SER A 145 -8.92 -4.65 20.21
C SER A 145 -9.37 -5.68 21.24
N THR A 146 -10.25 -6.61 20.86
CA THR A 146 -10.72 -7.68 21.75
C THR A 146 -9.58 -8.58 22.22
N ASN A 147 -8.63 -8.92 21.34
CA ASN A 147 -7.45 -9.70 21.72
C ASN A 147 -6.61 -8.97 22.77
N LYS A 148 -6.36 -7.66 22.59
CA LYS A 148 -5.63 -6.86 23.57
C LYS A 148 -6.33 -6.82 24.94
N GLU A 149 -7.66 -6.73 24.95
CA GLU A 149 -8.45 -6.81 26.19
C GLU A 149 -8.33 -8.17 26.86
N LEU A 150 -8.35 -9.26 26.07
CA LEU A 150 -8.18 -10.62 26.59
C LEU A 150 -6.78 -10.82 27.18
N ASP A 151 -5.72 -10.37 26.49
CA ASP A 151 -4.34 -10.43 27.00
C ASP A 151 -4.22 -9.70 28.35
N THR A 152 -4.86 -8.53 28.47
CA THR A 152 -4.89 -7.78 29.73
C THR A 152 -5.63 -8.54 30.84
N LYS A 153 -6.73 -9.23 30.51
CA LYS A 153 -7.47 -10.07 31.48
C LYS A 153 -6.63 -11.27 31.93
N VAL A 154 -5.89 -11.90 31.02
CA VAL A 154 -4.99 -13.02 31.34
C VAL A 154 -3.90 -12.57 32.30
N LEU A 155 -3.22 -11.45 32.02
CA LEU A 155 -2.19 -10.91 32.92
C LEU A 155 -2.73 -10.61 34.32
N ARG A 156 -3.94 -10.06 34.42
CA ARG A 156 -4.58 -9.82 35.72
C ARG A 156 -4.86 -11.11 36.47
N LEU A 157 -5.37 -12.14 35.79
CA LEU A 157 -5.65 -13.43 36.41
C LEU A 157 -4.37 -14.13 36.88
N ASP A 158 -3.27 -14.03 36.13
CA ASP A 158 -1.97 -14.56 36.55
C ASP A 158 -1.45 -13.84 37.81
N TYR A 159 -1.62 -12.52 37.89
CA TYR A 159 -1.29 -11.76 39.09
C TYR A 159 -2.15 -12.19 40.30
N GLU A 160 -3.47 -12.27 40.13
CA GLU A 160 -4.38 -12.73 41.19
C GLU A 160 -4.07 -14.15 41.65
N LYS A 161 -3.73 -15.04 40.73
CA LYS A 161 -3.30 -16.41 41.04
C LYS A 161 -2.03 -16.41 41.90
N THR A 162 -1.02 -15.62 41.50
CA THR A 162 0.25 -15.54 42.23
C THR A 162 0.04 -14.99 43.65
N ASP A 163 -0.77 -13.94 43.81
CA ASP A 163 -1.14 -13.38 45.12
C ASP A 163 -1.87 -14.42 46.00
N LEU A 164 -2.76 -15.22 45.42
CA LEU A 164 -3.43 -16.30 46.14
C LEU A 164 -2.48 -17.44 46.54
N GLU A 165 -1.52 -17.80 45.68
CA GLU A 165 -0.50 -18.80 45.99
C GLU A 165 0.38 -18.35 47.17
N ILE A 166 0.79 -17.07 47.18
CA ILE A 166 1.53 -16.47 48.30
C ILE A 166 0.70 -16.52 49.59
N ARG A 167 -0.58 -16.11 49.55
CA ARG A 167 -1.47 -16.16 50.72
C ARG A 167 -1.70 -17.58 51.22
N ASN A 168 -1.79 -18.55 50.32
CA ASN A 168 -1.95 -19.95 50.71
C ASN A 168 -0.68 -20.47 51.40
N ALA A 169 0.51 -20.12 50.88
CA ALA A 169 1.78 -20.45 51.52
C ALA A 169 1.91 -19.82 52.93
N ASP A 170 1.50 -18.57 53.10
CA ASP A 170 1.43 -17.91 54.43
C ASP A 170 0.50 -18.67 55.38
N LEU A 171 -0.72 -19.00 54.93
CA LEU A 171 -1.68 -19.74 55.75
C LEU A 171 -1.19 -21.14 56.15
N GLU A 172 -0.57 -21.88 55.21
CA GLU A 172 0.05 -23.17 55.49
C GLU A 172 1.17 -23.05 56.52
N TRP A 173 2.02 -22.03 56.37
CA TRP A 173 3.10 -21.74 57.31
C TRP A 173 2.55 -21.40 58.70
N ARG A 174 1.55 -20.52 58.80
CA ARG A 174 0.89 -20.15 60.07
C ARG A 174 0.21 -21.35 60.72
N ASN A 175 -0.41 -22.23 59.94
CA ASN A 175 -1.03 -23.45 60.45
C ASN A 175 0.04 -24.40 61.05
N LYS A 176 1.17 -24.58 60.36
CA LYS A 176 2.30 -25.36 60.87
C LYS A 176 2.86 -24.78 62.18
N PHE A 177 3.02 -23.45 62.24
CA PHE A 177 3.45 -22.76 63.45
C PHE A 177 2.47 -22.95 64.62
N LEU A 178 1.16 -22.80 64.37
CA LEU A 178 0.13 -23.00 65.39
C LEU A 178 0.06 -24.44 65.89
N LYS A 179 0.20 -25.43 65.01
CA LYS A 179 0.28 -26.84 65.41
C LYS A 179 1.48 -27.10 66.31
N ALA A 180 2.66 -26.58 65.95
CA ALA A 180 3.84 -26.67 66.80
C ALA A 180 3.65 -26.01 68.18
N ARG A 181 2.80 -24.98 68.26
CA ARG A 181 2.49 -24.26 69.50
C ARG A 181 1.40 -24.92 70.37
N TYR A 182 0.37 -25.52 69.77
CA TYR A 182 -0.84 -25.98 70.47
C TYR A 182 -1.04 -27.51 70.48
N GLU A 183 -0.29 -28.26 69.69
CA GLU A 183 -0.14 -29.71 69.82
C GLU A 183 1.27 -30.05 70.38
N PRO A 184 1.60 -29.67 71.64
CA PRO A 184 2.76 -30.27 72.28
C PRO A 184 2.39 -31.72 72.57
N ASN A 185 2.73 -32.63 71.66
CA ASN A 185 2.85 -34.03 72.03
C ASN A 185 3.72 -34.07 73.29
N ILE A 186 3.13 -34.58 74.37
CA ILE A 186 3.74 -34.82 75.68
C ILE A 186 4.87 -35.83 75.44
N THR A 187 6.02 -35.36 74.97
CA THR A 187 7.35 -36.01 74.88
C THR A 187 8.35 -35.27 73.97
N LEU A 188 8.15 -33.99 73.61
CA LEU A 188 9.25 -33.20 73.04
C LEU A 188 9.92 -32.43 74.17
N GLY A 189 11.09 -32.92 74.60
CA GLY A 189 11.92 -32.26 75.59
C GLY A 189 12.26 -30.84 75.12
N GLN A 190 12.60 -29.96 76.06
CA GLN A 190 12.92 -28.53 75.86
C GLN A 190 13.93 -28.22 74.73
N ASN A 191 14.55 -29.21 74.09
CA ASN A 191 15.53 -29.09 73.02
C ASN A 191 14.92 -28.79 71.63
N ASP A 192 13.64 -29.10 71.37
CA ASP A 192 13.08 -28.94 70.00
C ASP A 192 12.46 -27.55 69.73
N LEU A 193 12.09 -26.80 70.78
CA LEU A 193 11.77 -25.37 70.67
C LEU A 193 13.03 -24.53 70.33
N PHE A 194 14.21 -25.01 70.73
CA PHE A 194 15.52 -24.47 70.34
C PHE A 194 15.97 -24.89 68.92
N ALA A 195 15.24 -25.77 68.23
CA ALA A 195 15.63 -26.21 66.88
C ALA A 195 15.10 -25.28 65.79
N PHE A 196 14.01 -24.53 66.03
CA PHE A 196 13.52 -23.48 65.13
C PHE A 196 14.12 -22.10 65.48
N TRP A 197 14.20 -21.80 66.78
CA TRP A 197 14.84 -20.59 67.30
C TRP A 197 16.26 -20.92 67.72
N GLY A 198 17.27 -20.26 67.14
CA GLY A 198 18.64 -20.32 67.64
C GLY A 198 18.77 -19.87 69.10
N GLY A 199 17.78 -19.08 69.58
CA GLY A 199 17.58 -18.72 70.98
C GLY A 199 16.93 -17.33 71.10
N GLU A 200 17.01 -16.76 72.31
CA GLU A 200 16.65 -15.37 72.59
C GLU A 200 17.84 -14.58 73.13
N LEU A 201 17.97 -13.31 72.72
CA LEU A 201 18.95 -12.35 73.23
C LEU A 201 18.20 -11.22 73.91
N TYR A 202 18.44 -11.01 75.20
CA TYR A 202 18.01 -9.77 75.85
C TYR A 202 18.69 -8.57 75.18
N GLY A 203 17.99 -7.45 75.01
CA GLY A 203 18.51 -6.27 74.31
C GLY A 203 19.85 -5.76 74.86
N ARG A 204 20.08 -5.88 76.17
CA ARG A 204 21.37 -5.56 76.80
C ARG A 204 22.51 -6.50 76.35
N SER A 205 22.22 -7.77 76.11
CA SER A 205 23.21 -8.73 75.58
C SER A 205 23.53 -8.43 74.11
N LEU A 206 22.52 -8.03 73.33
CA LEU A 206 22.70 -7.60 71.95
C LEU A 206 23.59 -6.35 71.86
N GLU A 207 23.39 -5.40 72.78
CA GLU A 207 24.22 -4.20 72.88
C GLU A 207 25.70 -4.53 73.18
N LEU A 208 25.95 -5.49 74.07
CA LEU A 208 27.30 -5.94 74.41
C LEU A 208 27.99 -6.66 73.25
N LEU A 209 27.26 -7.54 72.56
CA LEU A 209 27.74 -8.20 71.33
C LEU A 209 28.02 -7.15 70.23
N GLY A 210 27.13 -6.17 70.04
CA GLY A 210 27.37 -5.07 69.10
C GLY A 210 28.65 -4.28 69.40
N LYS A 211 29.01 -4.09 70.68
CA LYS A 211 30.29 -3.47 71.09
C LYS A 211 31.48 -4.37 70.77
N GLU A 212 31.38 -5.67 71.01
CA GLU A 212 32.43 -6.64 70.72
C GLU A 212 32.77 -6.70 69.23
N PHE A 213 31.76 -6.67 68.36
CA PHE A 213 31.96 -6.64 66.92
C PHE A 213 32.25 -5.22 66.37
N SER A 214 32.30 -4.20 67.23
CA SER A 214 32.48 -2.78 66.87
C SER A 214 31.44 -2.25 65.87
N ILE A 215 30.22 -2.77 65.96
CA ILE A 215 29.07 -2.48 65.09
C ILE A 215 28.31 -1.21 65.57
N ASN A 216 28.80 -0.51 66.60
CA ASN A 216 28.00 0.39 67.44
C ASN A 216 28.11 1.88 67.08
N GLN A 217 28.02 2.22 65.79
CA GLN A 217 27.76 3.61 65.41
C GLN A 217 26.24 3.81 65.39
N SER A 218 25.71 4.47 66.43
CA SER A 218 24.31 4.90 66.52
C SER A 218 23.25 3.78 66.45
N THR A 219 23.41 2.69 67.22
CA THR A 219 22.41 1.61 67.24
C THR A 219 21.17 1.94 68.07
N LEU A 220 19.98 1.81 67.49
CA LEU A 220 18.70 1.90 68.20
C LEU A 220 18.13 0.50 68.45
N TYR A 221 17.90 0.15 69.72
CA TYR A 221 17.25 -1.10 70.13
C TYR A 221 15.80 -0.81 70.53
N ARG A 222 14.82 -1.32 69.76
CA ARG A 222 13.40 -1.06 70.00
C ARG A 222 12.71 -2.10 70.89
N ASP A 223 13.23 -3.31 70.95
CA ASP A 223 12.69 -4.42 71.74
C ASP A 223 13.55 -4.79 72.96
N GLY A 224 12.91 -5.43 73.94
CA GLY A 224 13.57 -5.97 75.15
C GLY A 224 14.21 -7.34 74.94
N THR A 225 13.67 -8.15 74.02
CA THR A 225 14.15 -9.50 73.69
C THR A 225 14.13 -9.69 72.19
N TYR A 226 15.22 -10.22 71.65
CA TYR A 226 15.44 -10.45 70.24
C TYR A 226 15.55 -11.94 69.95
N TYR A 227 14.71 -12.47 69.07
CA TYR A 227 14.71 -13.89 68.71
C TYR A 227 15.54 -14.09 67.44
N TYR A 228 16.50 -15.02 67.49
CA TYR A 228 17.42 -15.29 66.39
C TYR A 228 17.30 -16.73 65.88
N LEU A 229 17.80 -16.96 64.67
CA LEU A 229 17.79 -18.26 63.99
C LEU A 229 19.13 -18.99 64.17
N THR A 230 19.18 -20.28 63.84
CA THR A 230 20.44 -20.94 63.50
C THR A 230 20.89 -20.51 62.09
N ILE A 231 22.18 -20.65 61.78
CA ILE A 231 22.70 -20.30 60.43
C ILE A 231 22.01 -21.08 59.30
N ASP A 232 21.74 -22.37 59.49
CA ASP A 232 21.07 -23.19 58.48
C ASP A 232 19.63 -22.72 58.25
N LYS A 233 18.96 -22.28 59.32
CA LYS A 233 17.61 -21.75 59.22
C LYS A 233 17.57 -20.37 58.59
N LEU A 234 18.56 -19.51 58.83
CA LEU A 234 18.69 -18.25 58.10
C LEU A 234 18.79 -18.51 56.60
N LYS A 235 19.65 -19.44 56.17
CA LYS A 235 19.77 -19.79 54.74
C LYS A 235 18.46 -20.28 54.13
N GLU A 236 17.71 -21.12 54.86
CA GLU A 236 16.39 -21.58 54.42
C GLU A 236 15.39 -20.43 54.30
N VAL A 237 15.38 -19.51 55.26
CA VAL A 237 14.46 -18.37 55.29
C VAL A 237 14.78 -17.36 54.20
N ILE A 238 16.05 -17.02 53.97
CA ILE A 238 16.46 -16.13 52.88
C ILE A 238 16.12 -16.76 51.53
N ALA A 239 16.47 -18.04 51.31
CA ALA A 239 16.16 -18.71 50.05
C ALA A 239 14.65 -18.91 49.77
N ALA A 240 13.80 -18.86 50.80
CA ALA A 240 12.35 -18.94 50.67
C ALA A 240 11.68 -17.55 50.60
N ASP A 241 12.40 -16.50 50.99
CA ASP A 241 11.94 -15.14 50.84
C ASP A 241 11.93 -14.74 49.35
N SER A 242 11.18 -13.68 49.04
CA SER A 242 10.99 -13.22 47.66
C SER A 242 11.28 -11.73 47.51
N THR A 243 12.06 -11.15 48.43
CA THR A 243 12.38 -9.72 48.39
C THR A 243 13.31 -9.42 47.22
N ASP A 244 14.26 -10.31 46.92
CA ASP A 244 15.17 -10.29 45.77
C ASP A 244 14.44 -10.34 44.40
N ALA A 245 13.26 -10.97 44.35
CA ALA A 245 12.44 -11.06 43.14
C ALA A 245 11.78 -9.73 42.73
N ARG A 246 11.88 -8.68 43.57
CA ARG A 246 11.36 -7.34 43.26
C ARG A 246 12.32 -6.61 42.31
N GLU A 247 11.75 -5.78 41.42
CA GLU A 247 12.54 -4.90 40.58
C GLU A 247 12.99 -3.67 41.38
N TRP A 248 14.28 -3.33 41.30
CA TRP A 248 14.81 -2.09 41.85
C TRP A 248 14.30 -0.89 41.04
N ILE A 249 13.73 0.09 41.72
CA ILE A 249 13.22 1.32 41.10
C ILE A 249 13.71 2.52 41.92
N ASN A 250 14.56 3.34 41.31
CA ASN A 250 15.13 4.54 41.92
C ASN A 250 14.10 5.39 42.69
N ASP A 251 14.37 5.66 43.97
CA ASP A 251 13.56 6.44 44.92
C ASP A 251 12.11 5.95 45.14
N LYS A 252 11.76 4.75 44.68
CA LYS A 252 10.40 4.20 44.77
C LYS A 252 10.36 2.81 45.40
N TYR A 253 11.35 1.99 45.08
CA TYR A 253 11.60 0.70 45.68
C TYR A 253 13.09 0.42 45.53
N ASP A 254 13.90 1.12 46.33
CA ASP A 254 15.36 1.03 46.32
C ASP A 254 15.91 0.45 47.64
N CYS A 255 17.20 0.63 47.91
CA CYS A 255 17.92 -0.22 48.86
C CYS A 255 17.33 -0.24 50.28
N ASP A 256 16.79 0.89 50.76
CA ASP A 256 16.12 1.00 52.05
C ASP A 256 14.76 0.31 52.06
N ASP A 257 13.97 0.41 50.98
CA ASP A 257 12.70 -0.31 50.82
C ASP A 257 12.88 -1.84 50.83
N PHE A 258 13.90 -2.36 50.15
CA PHE A 258 14.24 -3.79 50.21
C PHE A 258 14.61 -4.20 51.66
N THR A 259 15.40 -3.38 52.34
CA THR A 259 15.87 -3.64 53.71
C THR A 259 14.74 -3.65 54.73
N ASP A 260 13.81 -2.69 54.64
CA ASP A 260 12.63 -2.63 55.50
C ASP A 260 11.63 -3.74 55.15
N THR A 261 11.49 -4.09 53.87
CA THR A 261 10.64 -5.22 53.45
C THR A 261 11.12 -6.53 54.04
N LEU A 262 12.42 -6.85 53.90
CA LEU A 262 12.96 -8.08 54.47
C LEU A 262 12.81 -8.08 56.00
N LYS A 263 13.15 -6.98 56.67
CA LYS A 263 12.99 -6.84 58.12
C LYS A 263 11.54 -7.03 58.58
N ALA A 264 10.57 -6.45 57.88
CA ALA A 264 9.15 -6.60 58.19
C ALA A 264 8.70 -8.06 58.03
N ARG A 265 9.11 -8.73 56.96
CA ARG A 265 8.82 -10.16 56.73
C ARG A 265 9.44 -11.04 57.82
N MET A 266 10.67 -10.75 58.25
CA MET A 266 11.29 -11.46 59.37
C MET A 266 10.50 -11.26 60.68
N ALA A 267 10.00 -10.05 60.93
CA ALA A 267 9.16 -9.77 62.08
C ALA A 267 7.81 -10.52 62.02
N GLU A 268 7.22 -10.70 60.84
CA GLU A 268 6.02 -11.55 60.65
C GLU A 268 6.29 -13.01 61.03
N LEU A 269 7.52 -13.48 60.82
CA LEU A 269 8.00 -14.80 61.27
C LEU A 269 8.35 -14.83 62.77
N GLY A 270 8.25 -13.71 63.48
CA GLY A 270 8.65 -13.53 64.88
C GLY A 270 10.17 -13.41 65.08
N ILE A 271 10.95 -13.31 64.01
CA ILE A 271 12.40 -13.15 64.05
C ILE A 271 12.70 -11.67 64.21
N THR A 272 13.08 -11.27 65.42
CA THR A 272 13.29 -9.85 65.75
C THR A 272 14.75 -9.46 65.79
N ALA A 273 15.68 -10.42 65.85
CA ALA A 273 17.14 -10.17 65.86
C ALA A 273 17.71 -9.78 64.48
N VAL A 274 16.98 -8.92 63.76
CA VAL A 274 17.28 -8.42 62.42
C VAL A 274 17.34 -6.91 62.47
N GLY A 275 18.47 -6.33 62.09
CA GLY A 275 18.68 -4.89 62.00
C GLY A 275 18.53 -4.40 60.56
N PHE A 276 18.00 -3.18 60.41
CA PHE A 276 18.27 -2.33 59.26
C PHE A 276 19.67 -1.75 59.41
N VAL A 277 20.48 -1.77 58.37
CA VAL A 277 21.80 -1.15 58.32
C VAL A 277 21.82 -0.14 57.19
N GLY A 278 22.15 1.10 57.51
CA GLY A 278 22.48 2.13 56.54
C GLY A 278 23.98 2.38 56.53
N GLY A 279 24.56 2.62 55.35
CA GLY A 279 25.99 2.81 55.25
C GLY A 279 26.50 3.12 53.85
N GLU A 280 27.78 2.85 53.66
CA GLU A 280 28.51 3.13 52.43
C GLU A 280 29.08 1.85 51.82
N LEU A 281 29.01 1.77 50.50
CA LEU A 281 29.78 0.83 49.70
C LEU A 281 31.05 1.52 49.20
N ARG A 282 32.21 0.91 49.46
CA ARG A 282 33.51 1.42 48.99
C ARG A 282 34.27 0.38 48.19
N ASP A 283 35.12 0.87 47.30
CA ASP A 283 36.07 0.01 46.59
C ASP A 283 37.09 -0.56 47.60
N PRO A 284 37.29 -1.88 47.65
CA PRO A 284 38.14 -2.49 48.68
C PRO A 284 39.64 -2.19 48.51
N ILE A 285 40.08 -1.74 47.33
CA ILE A 285 41.49 -1.44 47.03
C ILE A 285 41.76 0.05 47.21
N THR A 286 40.92 0.91 46.64
CA THR A 286 41.14 2.36 46.60
C THR A 286 40.45 3.10 47.75
N ASN A 287 39.54 2.44 48.47
CA ASN A 287 38.68 3.01 49.51
C ASN A 287 37.82 4.19 49.04
N THR A 288 37.59 4.31 47.73
CA THR A 288 36.70 5.34 47.16
C THR A 288 35.24 4.98 47.38
N LEU A 289 34.41 5.97 47.74
CA LEU A 289 32.96 5.80 47.85
C LEU A 289 32.36 5.41 46.49
N ILE A 290 31.61 4.31 46.48
CA ILE A 290 30.86 3.82 45.32
C ILE A 290 29.42 4.35 45.40
N ALA A 291 28.75 4.09 46.53
CA ALA A 291 27.36 4.49 46.77
C ALA A 291 27.02 4.50 48.27
N GLY A 292 25.99 5.24 48.65
CA GLY A 292 25.24 4.94 49.89
C GLY A 292 24.37 3.70 49.65
N HIS A 293 24.18 2.89 50.68
CA HIS A 293 23.45 1.62 50.56
C HIS A 293 22.77 1.24 51.88
N ALA A 294 21.74 0.41 51.79
CA ALA A 294 21.06 -0.20 52.94
C ALA A 294 20.99 -1.72 52.78
N TRP A 295 21.15 -2.43 53.89
CA TRP A 295 21.13 -3.90 53.95
C TRP A 295 20.73 -4.38 55.35
N ASN A 296 20.59 -5.69 55.55
CA ASN A 296 20.18 -6.25 56.84
C ASN A 296 21.32 -6.87 57.64
N LEU A 297 21.23 -6.77 58.97
CA LEU A 297 22.12 -7.45 59.92
C LEU A 297 21.34 -8.48 60.73
N PHE A 298 21.75 -9.74 60.63
CA PHE A 298 21.16 -10.84 61.39
C PHE A 298 22.11 -11.27 62.49
N TRP A 299 21.58 -11.45 63.71
CA TRP A 299 22.23 -12.32 64.67
C TRP A 299 21.74 -13.74 64.46
N VAL A 300 22.66 -14.69 64.43
CA VAL A 300 22.34 -16.12 64.27
C VAL A 300 23.18 -16.96 65.22
N TYR A 301 22.69 -18.14 65.57
CA TYR A 301 23.45 -19.13 66.30
C TYR A 301 24.30 -19.95 65.33
N GLU A 302 25.61 -19.94 65.55
CA GLU A 302 26.56 -20.74 64.79
C GLU A 302 27.66 -21.26 65.73
N ASN A 303 27.90 -22.57 65.71
CA ASN A 303 28.98 -23.22 66.46
C ASN A 303 29.04 -22.88 67.97
N GLY A 304 27.88 -22.74 68.61
CA GLY A 304 27.81 -22.52 70.05
C GLY A 304 27.75 -21.05 70.48
N SER A 305 27.73 -20.10 69.55
CA SER A 305 27.74 -18.66 69.87
C SER A 305 26.90 -17.82 68.89
N PRO A 306 26.35 -16.67 69.33
CA PRO A 306 25.73 -15.70 68.43
C PRO A 306 26.77 -15.04 67.53
N ILE A 307 26.54 -15.10 66.22
CA ILE A 307 27.38 -14.52 65.18
C ILE A 307 26.54 -13.55 64.35
N ALA A 308 27.14 -12.42 63.97
CA ALA A 308 26.54 -11.44 63.09
C ALA A 308 26.77 -11.79 61.60
N TYR A 309 25.71 -11.68 60.80
CA TYR A 309 25.74 -11.83 59.35
C TYR A 309 25.12 -10.60 58.68
N TYR A 310 25.75 -10.11 57.60
CA TYR A 310 25.10 -9.21 56.67
C TYR A 310 24.40 -10.01 55.59
N VAL A 311 23.24 -9.51 55.17
CA VAL A 311 22.43 -10.02 54.07
C VAL A 311 22.03 -8.83 53.22
N ASP A 312 22.34 -8.88 51.93
CA ASP A 312 21.85 -7.92 50.95
C ASP A 312 20.51 -8.42 50.37
N PRO A 313 19.37 -7.80 50.72
CA PRO A 313 18.04 -8.28 50.34
C PRO A 313 17.74 -8.15 48.84
N GLN A 314 18.62 -7.52 48.06
CA GLN A 314 18.43 -7.36 46.62
C GLN A 314 18.92 -8.56 45.81
N ASP A 315 19.88 -9.32 46.34
CA ASP A 315 20.52 -10.45 45.65
C ASP A 315 20.78 -11.67 46.53
N ASP A 316 20.25 -11.66 47.76
CA ASP A 316 20.38 -12.68 48.80
C ASP A 316 21.83 -13.03 49.19
N VAL A 317 22.80 -12.21 48.79
CA VAL A 317 24.19 -12.43 49.18
C VAL A 317 24.32 -12.19 50.68
N MET A 318 24.83 -13.20 51.38
CA MET A 318 25.11 -13.12 52.80
C MET A 318 26.57 -13.38 53.13
N THR A 319 27.08 -12.68 54.15
CA THR A 319 28.45 -12.86 54.63
C THR A 319 28.53 -12.70 56.14
N ARG A 320 29.49 -13.38 56.75
CA ARG A 320 29.77 -13.22 58.18
C ARG A 320 30.42 -11.85 58.42
N VAL A 321 29.91 -11.11 59.39
CA VAL A 321 30.45 -9.78 59.71
C VAL A 321 31.82 -9.92 60.36
N THR A 322 32.80 -9.18 59.83
CA THR A 322 34.15 -9.14 60.39
C THR A 322 34.23 -8.23 61.61
N PRO A 323 35.14 -8.50 62.57
CA PRO A 323 35.39 -7.59 63.69
C PRO A 323 35.73 -6.18 63.17
N GLY A 324 34.99 -5.16 63.63
CA GLY A 324 35.05 -3.82 63.05
C GLY A 324 33.78 -3.41 62.30
N GLY A 325 32.85 -4.34 62.03
CA GLY A 325 31.61 -4.11 61.30
C GLY A 325 31.82 -3.99 59.78
N THR A 326 32.87 -3.31 59.35
CA THR A 326 33.27 -3.23 57.95
C THR A 326 33.58 -4.61 57.38
N THR A 327 32.84 -5.02 56.33
CA THR A 327 32.91 -6.39 55.79
C THR A 327 32.93 -6.39 54.26
N LEU A 328 33.70 -7.29 53.65
CA LEU A 328 33.68 -7.50 52.20
C LEU A 328 32.49 -8.39 51.83
N MET A 329 31.61 -7.88 50.96
CA MET A 329 30.46 -8.61 50.42
C MET A 329 30.29 -8.23 48.95
N ASN A 330 30.03 -9.22 48.09
CA ASN A 330 29.85 -9.01 46.65
C ASN A 330 30.95 -8.12 46.00
N GLY A 331 32.21 -8.32 46.40
CA GLY A 331 33.37 -7.58 45.89
C GLY A 331 33.49 -6.12 46.35
N LYS A 332 32.61 -5.64 47.23
CA LYS A 332 32.59 -4.26 47.75
C LYS A 332 32.78 -4.26 49.26
N LEU A 333 33.33 -3.18 49.79
CA LEU A 333 33.49 -2.97 51.22
C LEU A 333 32.21 -2.33 51.78
N TYR A 334 31.48 -3.06 52.62
CA TYR A 334 30.27 -2.59 53.28
C TYR A 334 30.66 -1.95 54.62
N ILE A 335 30.41 -0.65 54.77
CA ILE A 335 30.78 0.12 55.95
C ILE A 335 29.50 0.64 56.61
N PRO A 336 29.07 0.07 57.75
CA PRO A 336 27.87 0.54 58.44
C PRO A 336 28.09 1.93 59.05
N THR A 337 27.12 2.82 58.91
CA THR A 337 27.10 4.14 59.56
C THR A 337 25.93 4.29 60.53
N GLU A 338 24.83 3.56 60.32
CA GLU A 338 23.70 3.45 61.24
C GLU A 338 23.12 2.04 61.29
N ILE A 339 22.55 1.66 62.44
CA ILE A 339 21.86 0.37 62.60
C ILE A 339 20.60 0.55 63.45
N ARG A 340 19.49 -0.04 63.00
CA ARG A 340 18.18 0.07 63.67
C ARG A 340 17.55 -1.32 63.82
N TYR A 341 17.38 -1.78 65.05
CA TYR A 341 16.67 -3.02 65.38
C TYR A 341 15.20 -2.75 65.70
#